data_AF-B1ZQ28-F1
#
_entry.id   AF-B1ZQ28-F1
#
_cell.length_a   1.000
_cell.length_b   1.000
_cell.length_c   1.000
_cell.angle_alpha   90.00
_cell.angle_beta   90.00
_cell.angle_gamma   90.00
#
_symmetry.space_group_name_H-M   'P 1'
#
loop_
_entity.id
_entity.type
_entity.pdbx_description
1 polymer ?
#
loop_
_entity_poly.entity_id
_entity_poly.type
_entity_poly.pdbx_seq_one_letter_code
_entity_poly.pdbx_strand_id
1 'polypeptide(L)'
;MITPPLTNGPIAPLASPVASPAAHDISEPTPIAALNDSDPGDETAKKYRYQYAYGVILWAACHRREKDYVALWCEQHEDFLGQVTEKLFDAYQIKTLKSGVWQWNHDELVKTVKRFVALDTEFPGQIREFFFVSNAPCSDSEATDRIHLSPLPVLRVLTNQPYGPYPECCERCLTDLATRAGCERGAVAAVLCRMMLSVGPPEPSFEAEIQQNHLPHVEGCRDLAPRQLADLLGALITRISRASSKASQDPARHYAIVNSRFQAEPQLLDKRVDVAGLRGYVDELQLPRFEYLSRFNTLKLQPTRQEVSILKQKMSGAGLADYFEGLQRQTISTERRLIEIQARDPEQGAKIVAQLESTVLRVCNDAHLKHTNDQQEFGIPMLRDVTTELKAIAETKSDDVYREPYDALVGMAGLLAEDCKVWWSKKFELERNP
;
A
#
# COMPACT_ATOMS: atom_id res chain seq x y z
N MET A 1 -85.45 -53.33 33.69
CA MET A 1 -84.86 -54.68 33.57
C MET A 1 -83.38 -54.52 33.24
N ILE A 2 -82.53 -55.11 34.09
CA ILE A 2 -81.09 -55.39 33.92
C ILE A 2 -80.09 -54.20 33.98
N THR A 3 -79.56 -53.97 35.19
CA THR A 3 -78.18 -53.50 35.52
C THR A 3 -77.12 -54.54 35.09
N PRO A 4 -75.81 -54.22 34.88
CA PRO A 4 -75.00 -53.37 35.78
C PRO A 4 -73.93 -52.45 35.14
N PRO A 5 -73.29 -51.57 35.94
CA PRO A 5 -72.18 -50.71 35.54
C PRO A 5 -70.80 -51.35 35.86
N LEU A 6 -69.77 -51.00 35.10
CA LEU A 6 -68.38 -51.34 35.40
C LEU A 6 -67.46 -50.11 35.28
N THR A 7 -67.17 -49.56 36.47
CA THR A 7 -65.88 -49.12 37.04
C THR A 7 -64.72 -48.68 36.12
N ASN A 8 -64.21 -47.48 36.45
CA ASN A 8 -62.93 -46.88 36.07
C ASN A 8 -61.69 -47.72 36.47
N GLY A 9 -60.69 -47.73 35.59
CA GLY A 9 -59.28 -48.01 35.89
C GLY A 9 -58.39 -47.02 35.10
N PRO A 10 -57.27 -46.53 35.66
CA PRO A 10 -56.54 -45.39 35.12
C PRO A 10 -55.60 -45.80 33.98
N ILE A 11 -55.60 -45.05 32.88
CA ILE A 11 -54.66 -45.21 31.76
C ILE A 11 -53.65 -44.06 31.80
N ALA A 12 -52.38 -44.45 31.73
CA ALA A 12 -51.15 -43.66 31.85
C ALA A 12 -51.08 -42.44 30.89
N PRO A 13 -50.27 -41.41 31.24
CA PRO A 13 -50.14 -40.21 30.44
C PRO A 13 -49.48 -40.48 29.08
N LEU A 14 -50.15 -40.05 28.01
CA LEU A 14 -49.63 -39.99 26.65
C LEU A 14 -48.44 -39.02 26.60
N ALA A 15 -47.33 -39.52 26.04
CA ALA A 15 -46.07 -38.82 25.87
C ALA A 15 -46.24 -37.49 25.11
N SER A 16 -45.56 -36.48 25.64
CA SER A 16 -45.37 -35.15 25.04
C SER A 16 -44.79 -35.23 23.62
N PRO A 17 -45.11 -34.25 22.76
CA PRO A 17 -44.69 -34.21 21.37
C PRO A 17 -43.17 -34.13 21.24
N VAL A 18 -42.66 -34.90 20.28
CA VAL A 18 -41.28 -34.94 19.79
C VAL A 18 -40.75 -33.51 19.63
N ALA A 19 -39.71 -33.19 20.40
CA ALA A 19 -38.97 -31.96 20.27
C ALA A 19 -38.43 -31.84 18.84
N SER A 20 -38.68 -30.67 18.22
CA SER A 20 -37.92 -30.21 17.06
C SER A 20 -36.42 -30.40 17.34
N PRO A 21 -35.63 -30.86 16.35
CA PRO A 21 -34.18 -30.90 16.53
C PRO A 21 -33.74 -29.47 16.82
N ALA A 22 -33.22 -29.26 18.03
CA ALA A 22 -32.55 -28.04 18.41
C ALA A 22 -31.50 -27.75 17.34
N ALA A 23 -31.55 -26.55 16.78
CA ALA A 23 -30.47 -26.01 15.99
C ALA A 23 -29.20 -26.15 16.84
N HIS A 24 -28.31 -27.05 16.43
CA HIS A 24 -26.92 -27.04 16.87
C HIS A 24 -26.27 -25.80 16.27
N ASP A 25 -26.55 -24.64 16.86
CA ASP A 25 -25.74 -23.45 16.67
C ASP A 25 -24.78 -23.36 17.85
N ILE A 26 -23.74 -24.18 17.77
CA ILE A 26 -22.49 -23.94 18.48
C ILE A 26 -21.47 -23.88 17.35
N SER A 27 -21.39 -22.73 16.68
CA SER A 27 -20.21 -22.34 15.90
C SER A 27 -19.00 -22.49 16.82
N GLU A 28 -18.31 -23.62 16.73
CA GLU A 28 -17.05 -23.83 17.45
C GLU A 28 -16.13 -22.63 17.15
N PRO A 29 -15.52 -22.01 18.17
CA PRO A 29 -14.65 -20.87 17.95
C PRO A 29 -13.49 -21.33 17.06
N THR A 30 -13.48 -20.84 15.83
CA THR A 30 -12.41 -21.11 14.87
C THR A 30 -11.32 -20.04 15.02
N PRO A 31 -10.05 -20.36 14.74
CA PRO A 31 -8.97 -19.37 14.78
C PRO A 31 -9.14 -18.18 13.82
N ILE A 32 -10.06 -18.27 12.83
CA ILE A 32 -10.41 -17.17 11.93
C ILE A 32 -11.52 -16.25 12.49
N ALA A 33 -12.18 -16.66 13.57
CA ALA A 33 -13.30 -15.93 14.19
C ALA A 33 -12.87 -15.05 15.37
N ALA A 34 -11.60 -15.11 15.78
CA ALA A 34 -11.06 -14.32 16.89
C ALA A 34 -9.68 -13.74 16.53
N LEU A 35 -9.51 -12.43 16.75
CA LEU A 35 -8.22 -11.75 16.66
C LEU A 35 -7.35 -12.12 17.86
N ASN A 36 -6.06 -12.35 17.64
CA ASN A 36 -5.09 -12.46 18.72
C ASN A 36 -4.57 -11.06 19.09
N ASP A 37 -5.24 -10.40 20.02
CA ASP A 37 -4.90 -9.05 20.49
C ASP A 37 -3.56 -8.95 21.24
N SER A 38 -2.83 -10.06 21.37
CA SER A 38 -1.58 -10.16 22.14
C SER A 38 -0.41 -10.74 21.34
N ASP A 39 -0.48 -10.74 20.00
CA ASP A 39 0.62 -11.20 19.14
C ASP A 39 1.84 -10.25 19.25
N PRO A 40 2.95 -10.68 19.89
CA PRO A 40 4.13 -9.82 20.03
C PRO A 40 4.77 -9.49 18.68
N GLY A 41 4.57 -10.34 17.67
CA GLY A 41 5.06 -10.12 16.31
C GLY A 41 4.37 -8.95 15.64
N ASP A 42 3.03 -8.92 15.69
CA ASP A 42 2.23 -7.83 15.14
C ASP A 42 2.51 -6.50 15.85
N GLU A 43 2.59 -6.51 17.19
CA GLU A 43 2.95 -5.31 17.96
C GLU A 43 4.34 -4.77 17.58
N THR A 44 5.30 -5.66 17.33
CA THR A 44 6.66 -5.28 16.93
C THR A 44 6.67 -4.73 15.50
N ALA A 45 5.97 -5.38 14.57
CA ALA A 45 5.84 -4.90 13.19
C ALA A 45 5.20 -3.51 13.14
N LYS A 46 4.17 -3.28 13.97
CA LYS A 46 3.46 -2.00 14.08
C LYS A 46 4.36 -0.88 14.61
N LYS A 47 5.22 -1.16 15.60
CA LYS A 47 6.24 -0.21 16.11
C LYS A 47 7.22 0.22 15.02
N TYR A 48 7.75 -0.73 14.26
CA TYR A 48 8.65 -0.40 13.13
C TYR A 48 7.90 0.38 12.04
N ARG A 49 6.66 0.00 11.74
CA ARG A 49 5.84 0.73 10.76
C ARG A 49 5.59 2.17 11.18
N TYR A 50 5.30 2.42 12.45
CA TYR A 50 5.16 3.77 13.01
C TYR A 50 6.46 4.58 12.86
N GLN A 51 7.61 3.97 13.18
CA GLN A 51 8.91 4.60 13.01
C GLN A 51 9.16 4.99 11.53
N TYR A 52 8.93 4.08 10.59
CA TYR A 52 9.09 4.36 9.17
C TYR A 52 8.13 5.46 8.67
N ALA A 53 6.89 5.45 9.15
CA ALA A 53 5.91 6.48 8.84
C ALA A 53 6.33 7.87 9.37
N TYR A 54 6.94 7.92 10.56
CA TYR A 54 7.53 9.17 11.05
C TYR A 54 8.71 9.65 10.20
N GLY A 55 9.50 8.74 9.63
CA GLY A 55 10.49 9.08 8.61
C GLY A 55 9.89 9.80 7.39
N VAL A 56 8.68 9.41 6.98
CA VAL A 56 7.93 10.11 5.91
C VAL A 56 7.52 11.51 6.35
N ILE A 57 7.10 11.70 7.61
CA ILE A 57 6.80 13.03 8.17
C ILE A 57 8.02 13.95 8.10
N LEU A 58 9.20 13.45 8.52
CA LEU A 58 10.45 14.21 8.43
C LEU A 58 10.78 14.56 6.99
N TRP A 59 10.66 13.61 6.07
CA TRP A 59 10.96 13.83 4.65
C TRP A 59 10.05 14.89 4.03
N ALA A 60 8.74 14.82 4.33
CA ALA A 60 7.77 15.82 3.92
C ALA A 60 8.08 17.21 4.52
N ALA A 61 8.42 17.29 5.81
CA ALA A 61 8.82 18.53 6.47
C ALA A 61 10.06 19.18 5.83
N CYS A 62 11.03 18.37 5.40
CA CYS A 62 12.20 18.86 4.65
C CYS A 62 11.80 19.44 3.30
N HIS A 63 10.90 18.77 2.57
CA HIS A 63 10.39 19.28 1.29
C HIS A 63 9.60 20.58 1.45
N ARG A 64 8.89 20.73 2.58
CA ARG A 64 8.20 21.98 2.96
C ARG A 64 9.14 23.06 3.51
N ARG A 65 10.44 22.79 3.60
CA ARG A 65 11.48 23.67 4.18
C ARG A 65 11.24 24.02 5.66
N GLU A 66 10.47 23.20 6.37
CA GLU A 66 10.30 23.30 7.82
C GLU A 66 11.51 22.72 8.57
N LYS A 67 12.24 21.82 7.90
CA LYS A 67 13.54 21.29 8.33
C LYS A 67 14.57 21.55 7.24
N ASP A 68 15.77 21.91 7.66
CA ASP A 68 16.90 22.29 6.81
C ASP A 68 17.78 21.10 6.42
N TYR A 69 17.22 19.90 6.39
CA TYR A 69 17.99 18.70 6.08
C TYR A 69 18.24 18.54 4.59
N VAL A 70 19.44 18.07 4.24
CA VAL A 70 19.80 17.66 2.88
C VAL A 70 19.52 16.18 2.64
N ALA A 71 19.58 15.36 3.69
CA ALA A 71 19.30 13.93 3.64
C ALA A 71 18.85 13.40 5.00
N LEU A 72 18.13 12.28 4.98
CA LEU A 72 17.83 11.46 6.16
C LEU A 72 18.67 10.19 6.10
N TRP A 73 19.27 9.80 7.22
CA TRP A 73 19.96 8.53 7.38
C TRP A 73 19.12 7.63 8.28
N CYS A 74 18.76 6.46 7.78
CA CYS A 74 17.86 5.53 8.47
C CYS A 74 18.66 4.43 9.19
N GLU A 75 18.34 4.17 10.46
CA GLU A 75 18.99 3.10 11.25
C GLU A 75 20.54 3.18 11.24
N GLN A 76 21.07 4.40 11.27
CA GLN A 76 22.51 4.67 11.28
C GLN A 76 22.85 5.40 12.59
N HIS A 77 23.28 4.63 13.58
CA HIS A 77 23.45 4.99 15.00
C HIS A 77 22.16 5.30 15.77
N GLU A 78 21.19 5.97 15.15
CA GLU A 78 19.85 6.24 15.70
C GLU A 78 18.76 5.83 14.70
N ASP A 79 17.49 5.89 15.13
CA ASP A 79 16.35 5.54 14.27
C ASP A 79 16.38 6.41 12.99
N PHE A 80 16.61 7.71 13.15
CA PHE A 80 16.96 8.62 12.05
C PHE A 80 18.03 9.64 12.45
N LEU A 81 18.91 9.99 11.50
CA LEU A 81 19.71 11.21 11.55
C LEU A 81 19.29 12.16 10.41
N GLY A 82 18.90 13.37 10.75
CA GLY A 82 18.66 14.45 9.80
C GLY A 82 19.96 15.20 9.51
N GLN A 83 20.53 15.03 8.32
CA GLN A 83 21.77 15.69 7.93
C GLN A 83 21.49 17.13 7.53
N VAL A 84 22.01 18.10 8.29
CA VAL A 84 21.91 19.55 8.01
C VAL A 84 23.02 19.98 7.06
N THR A 85 24.26 19.59 7.39
CA THR A 85 25.46 19.82 6.57
C THR A 85 26.32 18.56 6.52
N GLU A 86 27.49 18.59 5.89
CA GLU A 86 28.40 17.43 5.86
C GLU A 86 28.79 16.90 7.24
N LYS A 87 28.77 17.75 8.28
CA LYS A 87 29.25 17.41 9.64
C LYS A 87 28.25 17.69 10.75
N LEU A 88 27.04 18.13 10.41
CA LEU A 88 26.04 18.53 11.40
C LEU A 88 24.74 17.77 11.17
N PHE A 89 24.24 17.15 12.23
CA PHE A 89 23.10 16.25 12.20
C PHE A 89 22.14 16.53 13.36
N ASP A 90 20.86 16.25 13.17
CA ASP A 90 19.90 16.09 14.25
C ASP A 90 19.59 14.61 14.44
N ALA A 91 19.56 14.14 15.68
CA ALA A 91 19.34 12.74 16.00
C ALA A 91 17.90 12.50 16.47
N TYR A 92 17.25 11.45 15.97
CA TYR A 92 15.86 11.13 16.30
C TYR A 92 15.75 9.72 16.87
N GLN A 93 15.07 9.60 18.01
CA GLN A 93 14.63 8.33 18.56
C GLN A 93 13.10 8.35 18.70
N ILE A 94 12.45 7.39 18.05
CA ILE A 94 11.00 7.27 17.96
C ILE A 94 10.56 6.10 18.82
N LYS A 95 9.61 6.35 19.72
CA LYS A 95 9.03 5.34 20.61
C LYS A 95 7.52 5.41 20.56
N THR A 96 6.87 4.28 20.79
CA THR A 96 5.42 4.25 20.99
C THR A 96 5.06 3.85 22.42
N LEU A 97 3.95 4.40 22.91
CA LEU A 97 3.36 4.10 24.20
C LEU A 97 1.88 3.76 24.00
N LYS A 98 1.44 2.62 24.53
CA LYS A 98 0.04 2.18 24.40
C LYS A 98 -0.94 3.14 25.07
N SER A 99 -0.59 3.65 26.25
CA SER A 99 -1.41 4.62 26.98
C SER A 99 -0.56 5.40 28.00
N GLY A 100 -1.03 6.59 28.37
CA GLY A 100 -0.39 7.42 29.38
C GLY A 100 0.57 8.47 28.81
N VAL A 101 1.51 8.90 29.65
CA VAL A 101 2.49 9.95 29.33
C VAL A 101 3.90 9.48 29.65
N TRP A 102 4.90 9.97 28.92
CA TRP A 102 6.30 9.65 29.18
C TRP A 102 6.83 10.36 30.43
N GLN A 103 7.57 9.60 31.25
CA GLN A 103 8.23 10.08 32.46
C GLN A 103 9.68 9.57 32.48
N TRP A 104 10.56 10.25 33.21
CA TRP A 104 11.97 9.85 33.33
C TRP A 104 12.16 8.48 33.99
N ASN A 105 11.18 8.00 34.75
CA ASN A 105 11.18 6.65 35.30
C ASN A 105 10.96 5.55 34.24
N HIS A 106 10.51 5.88 33.02
CA HIS A 106 10.31 4.89 31.97
C HIS A 106 11.64 4.41 31.38
N ASP A 107 11.85 3.10 31.35
CA ASP A 107 13.12 2.51 30.91
C ASP A 107 13.47 2.85 29.46
N GLU A 108 12.49 2.91 28.55
CA GLU A 108 12.73 3.27 27.14
C GLU A 108 13.22 4.72 26.98
N LEU A 109 12.76 5.64 27.83
CA LEU A 109 13.23 7.02 27.81
C LEU A 109 14.66 7.13 28.37
N VAL A 110 14.96 6.40 29.45
CA VAL A 110 16.35 6.31 29.98
C VAL A 110 17.31 5.70 28.96
N LYS A 111 16.90 4.61 28.28
CA LYS A 111 17.69 3.99 27.21
C LYS A 111 17.94 4.97 26.07
N THR A 112 16.96 5.82 25.74
CA THR A 112 17.13 6.86 24.72
C THR A 112 18.17 7.88 25.14
N VAL A 113 18.08 8.42 26.36
CA VAL A 113 19.09 9.35 26.89
C VAL A 113 20.48 8.72 26.88
N LYS A 114 20.59 7.44 27.27
CA LYS A 114 21.85 6.69 27.21
C LYS A 114 22.44 6.64 25.79
N ARG A 115 21.60 6.36 24.78
CA ARG A 115 22.04 6.32 23.37
C ARG A 115 22.50 7.69 22.89
N PHE A 116 21.75 8.75 23.20
CA PHE A 116 22.13 10.11 22.86
C PHE A 116 23.45 10.53 23.49
N VAL A 117 23.70 10.17 24.77
CA VAL A 117 24.99 10.41 25.42
C VAL A 117 26.11 9.64 24.72
N ALA A 118 25.89 8.37 24.36
CA ALA A 118 26.88 7.59 23.63
C ALA A 118 27.19 8.23 22.26
N LEU A 119 26.16 8.65 21.53
CA LEU A 119 26.28 9.30 20.22
C LEU A 119 27.06 10.62 20.31
N ASP A 120 26.75 11.47 21.29
CA ASP A 120 27.44 12.76 21.49
C ASP A 120 28.90 12.57 21.89
N THR A 121 29.18 11.51 22.66
CA THR A 121 30.54 11.15 23.07
C THR A 121 31.36 10.61 21.89
N GLU A 122 30.73 9.82 21.02
CA GLU A 122 31.37 9.25 19.83
C GLU A 122 31.60 10.32 18.75
N PHE A 123 30.67 11.26 18.58
CA PHE A 123 30.70 12.31 17.54
C PHE A 123 30.57 13.73 18.11
N PRO A 124 31.56 14.19 18.90
CA PRO A 124 31.47 15.47 19.61
C PRO A 124 31.33 16.65 18.64
N GLY A 125 30.34 17.51 18.90
CA GLY A 125 30.07 18.71 18.10
C GLY A 125 29.43 18.46 16.74
N GLN A 126 29.07 17.21 16.41
CA GLN A 126 28.40 16.87 15.15
C GLN A 126 26.89 16.72 15.28
N ILE A 127 26.36 16.63 16.51
CA ILE A 127 24.91 16.60 16.75
C ILE A 127 24.45 17.98 17.21
N ARG A 128 23.52 18.60 16.47
CA ARG A 128 22.92 19.89 16.81
C ARG A 128 21.83 19.71 17.86
N GLU A 129 20.82 18.88 17.57
CA GLU A 129 19.69 18.61 18.46
C GLU A 129 19.37 17.12 18.55
N PHE A 130 18.82 16.71 19.69
CA PHE A 130 18.32 15.36 19.94
C PHE A 130 16.80 15.38 20.06
N PHE A 131 16.10 14.55 19.31
CA PHE A 131 14.64 14.51 19.28
C PHE A 131 14.14 13.18 19.84
N PHE A 132 13.39 13.26 20.93
CA PHE A 132 12.54 12.15 21.37
C PHE A 132 11.14 12.35 20.82
N VAL A 133 10.71 11.39 20.02
CA VAL A 133 9.43 11.42 19.32
C VAL A 133 8.54 10.30 19.82
N SER A 134 7.28 10.59 20.10
CA SER A 134 6.31 9.55 20.43
C SER A 134 4.88 9.88 20.05
N ASN A 135 4.03 8.85 19.89
CA ASN A 135 2.58 9.00 19.77
C ASN A 135 1.90 9.48 21.06
N ALA A 136 2.64 9.57 22.17
CA ALA A 136 2.16 10.00 23.47
C ALA A 136 2.97 11.20 23.98
N PRO A 137 2.34 12.15 24.70
CA PRO A 137 3.03 13.30 25.25
C PRO A 137 3.93 12.91 26.43
N CYS A 138 4.88 13.78 26.75
CA CYS A 138 5.64 13.71 27.99
C CYS A 138 4.88 14.41 29.13
N SER A 139 5.11 13.96 30.37
CA SER A 139 4.53 14.58 31.56
C SER A 139 4.95 16.05 31.70
N ASP A 140 3.96 16.93 31.92
CA ASP A 140 4.13 18.35 32.28
C ASP A 140 3.68 18.64 33.73
N SER A 141 3.74 17.63 34.60
CA SER A 141 3.35 17.81 36.00
C SER A 141 4.37 18.66 36.75
N GLU A 142 3.89 19.74 37.36
CA GLU A 142 4.66 20.66 38.21
C GLU A 142 4.53 20.33 39.71
N ALA A 143 3.92 19.19 40.06
CA ALA A 143 3.79 18.78 41.45
C ALA A 143 5.17 18.63 42.11
N THR A 144 5.38 19.30 43.26
CA THR A 144 6.70 19.42 43.92
C THR A 144 7.36 18.07 44.20
N ASP A 145 6.58 17.03 44.49
CA ASP A 145 7.06 15.67 44.78
C ASP A 145 7.42 14.87 43.52
N ARG A 146 6.94 15.26 42.33
CA ARG A 146 7.04 14.49 41.07
C ARG A 146 7.67 15.25 39.92
N ILE A 147 7.94 16.53 40.06
CA ILE A 147 8.52 17.37 39.00
C ILE A 147 9.84 16.80 38.44
N HIS A 148 10.64 16.15 39.28
CA HIS A 148 11.89 15.47 38.87
C HIS A 148 11.66 14.26 37.94
N LEU A 149 10.43 13.75 37.85
CA LEU A 149 10.02 12.67 36.93
C LEU A 149 9.40 13.20 35.64
N SER A 150 9.02 14.48 35.59
CA SER A 150 8.37 15.13 34.46
C SER A 150 9.41 15.68 33.46
N PRO A 151 9.42 15.22 32.20
CA PRO A 151 10.37 15.69 31.21
C PRO A 151 10.27 17.17 30.85
N LEU A 152 9.05 17.68 30.67
CA LEU A 152 8.85 19.03 30.16
C LEU A 152 9.37 20.13 31.11
N PRO A 153 9.04 20.14 32.42
CA PRO A 153 9.56 21.14 33.35
C PRO A 153 11.08 21.10 33.49
N VAL A 154 11.67 19.90 33.55
CA VAL A 154 13.12 19.72 33.67
C VAL A 154 13.83 20.26 32.43
N LEU A 155 13.38 19.90 31.22
CA LEU A 155 13.99 20.40 29.98
C LEU A 155 13.84 21.91 29.85
N ARG A 156 12.68 22.49 30.20
CA ARG A 156 12.49 23.95 30.21
C ARG A 156 13.54 24.67 31.07
N VAL A 157 13.90 24.10 32.23
CA VAL A 157 14.95 24.67 33.08
C VAL A 157 16.33 24.51 32.43
N LEU A 158 16.66 23.31 31.96
CA LEU A 158 17.98 23.01 31.38
C LEU A 158 18.26 23.84 30.11
N THR A 159 17.28 23.97 29.21
CA THR A 159 17.41 24.77 27.99
C THR A 159 17.62 26.26 28.29
N ASN A 160 16.98 26.79 29.35
CA ASN A 160 17.14 28.19 29.74
C ASN A 160 18.42 28.45 30.56
N GLN A 161 18.99 27.43 31.20
CA GLN A 161 20.14 27.57 32.11
C GLN A 161 21.22 26.49 31.88
N PRO A 162 21.82 26.36 30.69
CA PRO A 162 22.65 25.21 30.32
C PRO A 162 23.95 25.03 31.11
N TYR A 163 24.37 26.03 31.89
CA TYR A 163 25.63 26.01 32.66
C TYR A 163 25.43 25.98 34.18
N GLY A 164 24.18 25.87 34.66
CA GLY A 164 23.84 25.85 36.09
C GLY A 164 24.03 27.20 36.82
N PRO A 165 23.74 27.26 38.14
CA PRO A 165 23.27 26.19 39.02
C PRO A 165 21.80 25.82 38.78
N TYR A 166 21.46 24.53 38.95
CA TYR A 166 20.11 24.02 38.72
C TYR A 166 19.28 23.95 40.02
N PRO A 167 17.94 24.07 39.94
CA PRO A 167 17.05 23.77 41.06
C PRO A 167 17.20 22.32 41.55
N GLU A 168 16.92 22.07 42.83
CA GLU A 168 17.06 20.75 43.47
C GLU A 168 16.31 19.63 42.71
N CYS A 169 15.14 19.92 42.14
CA CYS A 169 14.39 18.94 41.35
C CYS A 169 15.12 18.51 40.07
N CYS A 170 15.80 19.43 39.40
CA CYS A 170 16.58 19.15 38.20
C CYS A 170 17.87 18.42 38.57
N GLU A 171 18.51 18.82 39.67
CA GLU A 171 19.69 18.11 40.20
C GLU A 171 19.40 16.65 40.54
N ARG A 172 18.26 16.41 41.21
CA ARG A 172 17.78 15.06 41.50
C ARG A 172 17.51 14.27 40.21
N CYS A 173 16.80 14.87 39.25
CA CYS A 173 16.53 14.25 37.95
C CYS A 173 17.82 13.85 37.21
N LEU A 174 18.79 14.75 37.10
CA LEU A 174 20.08 14.50 36.44
C LEU A 174 20.85 13.37 37.13
N THR A 175 20.87 13.36 38.46
CA THR A 175 21.54 12.32 39.25
C THR A 175 20.88 10.95 39.05
N ASP A 176 19.54 10.90 39.10
CA ASP A 176 18.78 9.67 38.92
C ASP A 176 18.94 9.12 37.49
N LEU A 177 18.86 9.99 36.47
CA LEU A 177 19.05 9.63 35.07
C LEU A 177 20.48 9.16 34.80
N ALA A 178 21.50 9.87 35.29
CA ALA A 178 22.90 9.50 35.15
C ALA A 178 23.17 8.12 35.75
N THR A 179 22.63 7.87 36.95
CA THR A 179 22.75 6.58 37.63
C THR A 179 22.11 5.45 36.83
N ARG A 180 20.87 5.65 36.34
CA ARG A 180 20.14 4.61 35.60
C ARG A 180 20.67 4.39 34.18
N ALA A 181 21.14 5.43 33.51
CA ALA A 181 21.78 5.32 32.20
C ALA A 181 23.19 4.70 32.32
N GLY A 182 23.84 4.86 33.47
CA GLY A 182 25.25 4.50 33.67
C GLY A 182 26.18 5.48 32.94
N CYS A 183 25.84 6.77 32.95
CA CYS A 183 26.55 7.82 32.24
C CYS A 183 27.05 8.90 33.22
N GLU A 184 28.00 9.72 32.78
CA GLU A 184 28.42 10.89 33.56
C GLU A 184 27.29 11.93 33.62
N ARG A 185 27.03 12.50 34.79
CA ARG A 185 26.02 13.54 35.00
C ARG A 185 26.19 14.73 34.06
N GLY A 186 27.43 15.18 33.84
CA GLY A 186 27.74 16.29 32.93
C GLY A 186 27.34 16.00 31.49
N ALA A 187 27.61 14.79 31.01
CA ALA A 187 27.22 14.34 29.66
C ALA A 187 25.70 14.24 29.51
N VAL A 188 25.00 13.73 30.52
CA VAL A 188 23.52 13.72 30.54
C VAL A 188 22.96 15.13 30.46
N ALA A 189 23.47 16.06 31.28
CA ALA A 189 23.04 17.45 31.24
C ALA A 189 23.27 18.09 29.86
N ALA A 190 24.43 17.86 29.25
CA ALA A 190 24.78 18.40 27.92
C ALA A 190 23.85 17.90 26.80
N VAL A 191 23.43 16.62 26.87
CA VAL A 191 22.43 16.05 25.95
C VAL A 191 21.05 16.65 26.21
N LEU A 192 20.60 16.66 27.48
CA LEU A 192 19.26 17.15 27.83
C LEU A 192 19.09 18.64 27.50
N CYS A 193 20.14 19.46 27.57
CA CYS A 193 20.08 20.87 27.15
C CYS A 193 19.76 21.05 25.65
N ARG A 194 20.08 20.04 24.82
CA ARG A 194 19.81 20.00 23.37
C ARG A 194 18.70 19.02 22.99
N MET A 195 17.98 18.49 23.98
CA MET A 195 16.93 17.51 23.76
C MET A 195 15.57 18.18 23.59
N MET A 196 14.90 17.83 22.50
CA MET A 196 13.57 18.28 22.11
C MET A 196 12.58 17.12 22.20
N LEU A 197 11.37 17.41 22.70
CA LEU A 197 10.29 16.45 22.80
C LEU A 197 9.23 16.78 21.75
N SER A 198 8.90 15.81 20.91
CA SER A 198 7.89 15.96 19.86
C SER A 198 6.81 14.90 19.97
N VAL A 199 5.55 15.34 19.89
CA VAL A 199 4.40 14.43 19.81
C VAL A 199 4.09 14.19 18.35
N GLY A 200 4.20 12.94 17.93
CA GLY A 200 3.78 12.48 16.61
C GLY A 200 2.30 12.08 16.59
N PRO A 201 1.81 11.64 15.42
CA PRO A 201 0.44 11.18 15.26
C PRO A 201 0.06 10.05 16.23
N PRO A 202 -1.23 9.89 16.58
CA PRO A 202 -1.69 8.75 17.35
C PRO A 202 -1.41 7.44 16.62
N GLU A 203 -1.00 6.44 17.38
CA GLU A 203 -0.67 5.10 16.88
C GLU A 203 -1.79 4.34 16.13
N PRO A 204 -3.09 4.52 16.41
CA PRO A 204 -4.14 3.87 15.61
C PRO A 204 -4.44 4.60 14.29
N SER A 205 -4.03 5.87 14.14
CA SER A 205 -4.48 6.73 13.02
C SER A 205 -3.35 7.43 12.28
N PHE A 206 -2.08 7.10 12.56
CA PHE A 206 -0.94 7.84 12.05
C PHE A 206 -0.91 7.91 10.52
N GLU A 207 -1.29 6.85 9.80
CA GLU A 207 -1.30 6.87 8.33
C GLU A 207 -2.35 7.84 7.78
N ALA A 208 -3.54 7.86 8.36
CA ALA A 208 -4.60 8.79 7.98
C ALA A 208 -4.17 10.24 8.26
N GLU A 209 -3.51 10.49 9.40
CA GLU A 209 -2.99 11.81 9.74
C GLU A 209 -1.90 12.28 8.76
N ILE A 210 -0.99 11.38 8.38
CA ILE A 210 0.05 11.67 7.39
C ILE A 210 -0.57 12.00 6.02
N GLN A 211 -1.56 11.22 5.59
CA GLN A 211 -2.28 11.44 4.33
C GLN A 211 -3.04 12.77 4.30
N GLN A 212 -3.59 13.22 5.43
CA GLN A 212 -4.43 14.42 5.49
C GLN A 212 -3.62 15.69 5.77
N ASN A 213 -2.64 15.61 6.68
CA ASN A 213 -1.98 16.81 7.22
C ASN A 213 -0.55 17.01 6.71
N HIS A 214 0.10 15.94 6.22
CA HIS A 214 1.51 16.03 5.82
C HIS A 214 1.67 16.01 4.30
N LEU A 215 1.20 14.95 3.63
CA LEU A 215 1.40 14.76 2.19
C LEU A 215 0.75 15.81 1.29
N PRO A 216 -0.48 16.31 1.54
CA PRO A 216 -1.13 17.27 0.63
C PRO A 216 -0.40 18.61 0.52
N HIS A 217 0.48 18.91 1.48
CA HIS A 217 1.32 20.11 1.51
C HIS A 217 2.66 19.92 0.79
N VAL A 218 2.92 18.73 0.24
CA VAL A 218 4.07 18.45 -0.63
C VAL A 218 3.71 18.81 -2.08
N GLU A 219 4.65 19.43 -2.80
CA GLU A 219 4.46 19.77 -4.22
C GLU A 219 4.14 18.51 -5.04
N GLY A 220 3.11 18.57 -5.89
CA GLY A 220 2.65 17.43 -6.68
C GLY A 220 1.64 16.51 -5.97
N CYS A 221 1.46 16.62 -4.64
CA CYS A 221 0.54 15.77 -3.89
C CYS A 221 -0.85 16.37 -3.67
N ARG A 222 -1.00 17.69 -3.82
CA ARG A 222 -2.23 18.43 -3.47
C ARG A 222 -3.48 17.94 -4.22
N ASP A 223 -3.31 17.60 -5.50
CA ASP A 223 -4.41 17.24 -6.39
C ASP A 223 -4.64 15.72 -6.49
N LEU A 224 -3.89 14.93 -5.70
CA LEU A 224 -4.03 13.48 -5.68
C LEU A 224 -5.30 13.06 -4.94
N ALA A 225 -6.01 12.08 -5.49
CA ALA A 225 -7.15 11.47 -4.84
C ALA A 225 -6.72 10.73 -3.55
N PRO A 226 -7.60 10.54 -2.56
CA PRO A 226 -7.26 9.88 -1.29
C PRO A 226 -6.60 8.50 -1.46
N ARG A 227 -7.05 7.71 -2.45
CA ARG A 227 -6.45 6.41 -2.75
C ARG A 227 -5.01 6.53 -3.26
N GLN A 228 -4.75 7.49 -4.13
CA GLN A 228 -3.40 7.75 -4.65
C GLN A 228 -2.46 8.24 -3.55
N LEU A 229 -2.96 9.06 -2.62
CA LEU A 229 -2.21 9.47 -1.43
C LEU A 229 -1.89 8.28 -0.52
N ALA A 230 -2.81 7.32 -0.37
CA ALA A 230 -2.57 6.11 0.39
C ALA A 230 -1.51 5.21 -0.27
N ASP A 231 -1.59 5.02 -1.58
CA ASP A 231 -0.60 4.25 -2.35
C ASP A 231 0.78 4.92 -2.30
N LEU A 232 0.83 6.26 -2.42
CA LEU A 232 2.04 7.05 -2.24
C LEU A 232 2.61 6.88 -0.83
N LEU A 233 1.80 7.03 0.22
CA LEU A 233 2.27 6.83 1.59
C LEU A 233 2.85 5.43 1.78
N GLY A 234 2.16 4.38 1.29
CA GLY A 234 2.65 3.01 1.37
C GLY A 234 3.99 2.81 0.66
N ALA A 235 4.17 3.43 -0.51
CA ALA A 235 5.43 3.42 -1.25
C ALA A 235 6.55 4.16 -0.50
N LEU A 236 6.27 5.33 0.09
CA LEU A 236 7.23 6.11 0.87
C LEU A 236 7.65 5.37 2.15
N ILE A 237 6.70 4.79 2.89
CA ILE A 237 6.97 3.94 4.06
C ILE A 237 7.86 2.76 3.65
N THR A 238 7.58 2.12 2.51
CA THR A 238 8.41 1.03 1.98
C THR A 238 9.83 1.49 1.64
N ARG A 239 9.99 2.69 1.08
CA ARG A 239 11.31 3.27 0.77
C ARG A 239 12.13 3.52 2.04
N ILE A 240 11.50 4.11 3.07
CA ILE A 240 12.14 4.31 4.38
C ILE A 240 12.48 2.96 5.01
N SER A 241 11.56 2.01 5.01
CA SER A 241 11.79 0.65 5.54
C SER A 241 12.96 -0.06 4.86
N ARG A 242 13.13 0.10 3.53
CA ARG A 242 14.29 -0.42 2.81
C ARG A 242 15.60 0.26 3.24
N ALA A 243 15.60 1.58 3.41
CA ALA A 243 16.77 2.30 3.94
C ALA A 243 17.13 1.90 5.37
N SER A 244 16.12 1.60 6.20
CA SER A 244 16.31 1.10 7.57
C SER A 244 16.81 -0.35 7.61
N SER A 245 16.77 -1.09 6.51
CA SER A 245 17.20 -2.49 6.48
C SER A 245 18.71 -2.61 6.34
N LYS A 246 19.29 -3.67 6.92
CA LYS A 246 20.68 -4.07 6.64
C LYS A 246 20.88 -4.66 5.24
N ALA A 247 19.78 -4.99 4.54
CA ALA A 247 19.83 -5.62 3.23
C ALA A 247 20.13 -4.58 2.14
N SER A 248 21.40 -4.42 1.77
CA SER A 248 21.79 -3.70 0.56
C SER A 248 21.58 -4.57 -0.67
N GLN A 249 20.92 -4.09 -1.72
CA GLN A 249 20.80 -4.83 -2.99
C GLN A 249 21.78 -4.30 -4.05
N ASP A 250 22.64 -3.34 -3.69
CA ASP A 250 23.61 -2.78 -4.61
C ASP A 250 24.63 -3.85 -5.04
N PRO A 251 24.71 -4.20 -6.34
CA PRO A 251 25.71 -5.15 -6.84
C PRO A 251 27.15 -4.74 -6.48
N ALA A 252 27.43 -3.44 -6.35
CA ALA A 252 28.73 -2.90 -5.97
C ALA A 252 29.20 -3.41 -4.60
N ARG A 253 28.30 -3.84 -3.70
CA ARG A 253 28.67 -4.44 -2.40
C ARG A 253 29.58 -5.67 -2.57
N HIS A 254 29.41 -6.43 -3.65
CA HIS A 254 30.21 -7.63 -3.94
C HIS A 254 31.59 -7.28 -4.51
N TYR A 255 31.73 -6.10 -5.12
CA TYR A 255 32.97 -5.65 -5.76
C TYR A 255 33.74 -4.62 -4.92
N ALA A 256 33.11 -3.99 -3.92
CA ALA A 256 33.74 -3.01 -3.03
C ALA A 256 34.95 -3.59 -2.27
N ILE A 257 34.91 -4.87 -1.90
CA ILE A 257 36.02 -5.58 -1.23
C ILE A 257 37.23 -5.72 -2.17
N VAL A 258 36.99 -5.86 -3.47
CA VAL A 258 38.03 -6.10 -4.48
C VAL A 258 38.58 -4.79 -5.04
N ASN A 259 37.77 -3.72 -5.02
CA ASN A 259 38.09 -2.46 -5.66
C ASN A 259 38.13 -1.34 -4.61
N SER A 260 39.32 -1.08 -4.06
CA SER A 260 39.59 -0.04 -3.03
C SER A 260 39.36 1.41 -3.51
N ARG A 261 38.68 1.58 -4.66
CA ARG A 261 38.33 2.88 -5.26
C ARG A 261 36.97 3.41 -4.82
N PHE A 262 36.12 2.60 -4.16
CA PHE A 262 34.87 3.11 -3.60
C PHE A 262 35.17 3.87 -2.31
N GLN A 263 35.05 5.20 -2.37
CA GLN A 263 35.24 6.11 -1.22
C GLN A 263 34.11 6.02 -0.20
N ALA A 264 32.95 5.45 -0.56
CA ALA A 264 31.80 5.28 0.31
C ALA A 264 31.29 3.83 0.23
N GLU A 265 30.99 3.25 1.38
CA GLU A 265 30.46 1.89 1.50
C GLU A 265 29.03 1.83 0.93
N PRO A 266 28.73 0.99 -0.07
CA PRO A 266 27.40 0.94 -0.70
C PRO A 266 26.26 0.68 0.30
N GLN A 267 26.52 -0.15 1.32
CA GLN A 267 25.54 -0.43 2.38
C GLN A 267 25.21 0.80 3.21
N LEU A 268 26.18 1.70 3.41
CA LEU A 268 25.97 2.96 4.11
C LEU A 268 25.15 3.93 3.25
N LEU A 269 25.40 3.97 1.93
CA LEU A 269 24.65 4.80 1.00
C LEU A 269 23.18 4.36 0.87
N ASP A 270 22.89 3.06 0.94
CA ASP A 270 21.51 2.54 0.88
C ASP A 270 20.64 3.03 2.06
N LYS A 271 21.27 3.36 3.20
CA LYS A 271 20.60 3.96 4.36
C LYS A 271 20.24 5.42 4.19
N ARG A 272 20.79 6.08 3.17
CA ARG A 272 20.58 7.50 2.91
C ARG A 272 19.36 7.72 2.03
N VAL A 273 18.54 8.68 2.41
CA VAL A 273 17.35 9.14 1.69
C VAL A 273 17.52 10.63 1.40
N ASP A 274 17.69 10.97 0.14
CA ASP A 274 17.85 12.35 -0.32
C ASP A 274 16.54 13.12 -0.25
N VAL A 275 16.59 14.35 0.28
CA VAL A 275 15.40 15.22 0.33
C VAL A 275 14.90 15.56 -1.07
N ALA A 276 15.81 15.83 -2.00
CA ALA A 276 15.49 16.08 -3.41
C ALA A 276 14.81 14.88 -4.11
N GLY A 277 15.01 13.66 -3.61
CA GLY A 277 14.45 12.44 -4.18
C GLY A 277 12.93 12.33 -4.04
N LEU A 278 12.31 13.03 -3.06
CA LEU A 278 10.86 12.90 -2.81
C LEU A 278 10.04 13.29 -4.04
N ARG A 279 10.42 14.38 -4.71
CA ARG A 279 9.74 14.85 -5.93
C ARG A 279 9.78 13.79 -7.03
N GLY A 280 10.95 13.18 -7.24
CA GLY A 280 11.11 12.09 -8.20
C GLY A 280 10.17 10.91 -7.90
N TYR A 281 10.01 10.55 -6.62
CA TYR A 281 9.06 9.50 -6.22
C TYR A 281 7.60 9.88 -6.48
N VAL A 282 7.21 11.12 -6.19
CA VAL A 282 5.85 11.62 -6.46
C VAL A 282 5.59 11.58 -7.96
N ASP A 283 6.52 12.07 -8.78
CA ASP A 283 6.41 12.11 -10.23
C ASP A 283 6.35 10.67 -10.81
N GLU A 284 7.22 9.75 -10.36
CA GLU A 284 7.22 8.34 -10.78
C GLU A 284 5.92 7.60 -10.45
N LEU A 285 5.27 7.95 -9.33
CA LEU A 285 3.99 7.37 -8.93
C LEU A 285 2.81 7.91 -9.74
N GLN A 286 2.94 9.10 -10.31
CA GLN A 286 1.96 9.68 -11.23
C GLN A 286 2.13 9.16 -12.66
N LEU A 287 3.30 8.63 -13.01
CA LEU A 287 3.48 7.95 -14.29
C LEU A 287 2.58 6.71 -14.33
N PRO A 288 1.95 6.42 -15.49
CA PRO A 288 1.17 5.20 -15.66
C PRO A 288 2.09 4.00 -15.42
N ARG A 289 1.91 3.33 -14.27
CA ARG A 289 2.65 2.13 -13.95
C ARG A 289 2.27 1.03 -14.91
N PHE A 290 3.28 0.38 -15.47
CA PHE A 290 3.09 -0.86 -16.19
C PHE A 290 2.67 -1.94 -15.18
N GLU A 291 1.38 -2.17 -15.05
CA GLU A 291 0.86 -3.29 -14.27
C GLU A 291 0.76 -4.52 -15.16
N TYR A 292 1.51 -5.57 -14.80
CA TYR A 292 1.20 -6.91 -15.27
C TYR A 292 -0.15 -7.29 -14.65
N LEU A 293 -1.24 -7.20 -15.42
CA LEU A 293 -2.52 -7.76 -14.97
C LEU A 293 -2.26 -9.22 -14.61
N SER A 294 -2.74 -9.68 -13.44
CA SER A 294 -2.55 -11.07 -13.01
C SER A 294 -3.17 -12.10 -13.98
N ARG A 295 -4.00 -11.65 -14.93
CA ARG A 295 -4.48 -12.45 -16.08
C ARG A 295 -3.40 -12.70 -17.15
N PHE A 296 -2.25 -12.03 -17.10
CA PHE A 296 -1.11 -12.19 -18.00
C PHE A 296 0.04 -13.02 -17.43
N ASN A 297 -0.22 -13.93 -16.49
CA ASN A 297 0.70 -15.05 -16.18
C ASN A 297 0.86 -16.04 -17.38
N THR A 298 0.58 -15.60 -18.60
CA THR A 298 0.64 -16.36 -19.84
C THR A 298 1.71 -15.83 -20.79
N LEU A 299 2.82 -15.31 -20.27
CA LEU A 299 4.10 -15.49 -20.96
C LEU A 299 4.51 -16.97 -20.83
N LYS A 300 3.73 -17.86 -21.45
CA LYS A 300 4.06 -19.27 -21.62
C LYS A 300 5.19 -19.32 -22.65
N LEU A 301 6.42 -19.44 -22.15
CA LEU A 301 7.60 -19.80 -22.95
C LEU A 301 7.39 -21.19 -23.57
N GLN A 302 6.64 -21.25 -24.69
CA GLN A 302 6.40 -22.41 -25.55
C GLN A 302 5.80 -23.68 -24.90
N PRO A 303 5.18 -24.58 -25.70
CA PRO A 303 3.78 -24.93 -25.48
C PRO A 303 3.61 -26.18 -24.61
N THR A 304 2.84 -26.04 -23.54
CA THR A 304 2.08 -27.16 -22.97
C THR A 304 0.65 -27.09 -23.52
N ARG A 305 0.33 -28.08 -24.36
CA ARG A 305 -0.98 -28.62 -24.75
C ARG A 305 -2.23 -27.92 -24.17
N GLN A 306 -3.06 -27.41 -25.09
CA GLN A 306 -4.54 -27.38 -25.01
C GLN A 306 -5.24 -26.39 -24.03
N GLU A 307 -4.96 -25.10 -24.14
CA GLU A 307 -5.99 -24.08 -23.89
C GLU A 307 -6.34 -23.44 -25.24
N VAL A 308 -7.41 -23.92 -25.88
CA VAL A 308 -7.93 -23.33 -27.13
C VAL A 308 -8.95 -22.28 -26.73
N SER A 309 -8.65 -20.99 -26.94
CA SER A 309 -9.64 -19.93 -26.68
C SER A 309 -10.89 -20.13 -27.54
N ILE A 310 -12.07 -19.73 -27.03
CA ILE A 310 -13.35 -19.80 -27.76
C ILE A 310 -13.23 -19.12 -29.13
N LEU A 311 -12.52 -18.00 -29.20
CA LEU A 311 -12.20 -17.32 -30.45
C LEU A 311 -11.42 -18.22 -31.42
N LYS A 312 -10.40 -18.94 -30.95
CA LYS A 312 -9.59 -19.84 -31.78
C LYS A 312 -10.41 -21.03 -32.30
N GLN A 313 -11.32 -21.57 -31.50
CA GLN A 313 -12.24 -22.63 -31.95
C GLN A 313 -13.15 -22.09 -33.06
N LYS A 314 -13.78 -20.91 -32.85
CA LYS A 314 -14.69 -20.30 -33.83
C LYS A 314 -14.01 -19.89 -35.12
N MET A 315 -12.81 -19.35 -35.05
CA MET A 315 -12.06 -18.97 -36.24
C MET A 315 -11.59 -20.20 -37.02
N SER A 316 -11.09 -21.23 -36.34
CA SER A 316 -10.74 -22.50 -36.99
C SER A 316 -11.95 -23.15 -37.66
N GLY A 317 -13.11 -23.19 -36.98
CA GLY A 317 -14.38 -23.70 -37.52
C GLY A 317 -15.00 -22.84 -38.62
N ALA A 318 -14.41 -21.69 -38.94
CA ALA A 318 -14.83 -20.78 -40.00
C ALA A 318 -13.82 -20.68 -41.16
N GLY A 319 -12.75 -21.50 -41.15
CA GLY A 319 -11.67 -21.40 -42.14
C GLY A 319 -10.78 -20.16 -41.97
N LEU A 320 -10.77 -19.55 -40.77
CA LEU A 320 -10.07 -18.30 -40.44
C LEU A 320 -8.85 -18.50 -39.54
N ALA A 321 -8.30 -19.72 -39.45
CA ALA A 321 -7.18 -20.03 -38.56
C ALA A 321 -5.96 -19.11 -38.78
N ASP A 322 -5.65 -18.76 -40.04
CA ASP A 322 -4.52 -17.90 -40.41
C ASP A 322 -4.68 -16.45 -39.95
N TYR A 323 -5.92 -15.99 -39.70
CA TYR A 323 -6.22 -14.63 -39.26
C TYR A 323 -6.32 -14.51 -37.74
N PHE A 324 -6.22 -15.63 -37.01
CA PHE A 324 -6.42 -15.69 -35.58
C PHE A 324 -5.46 -14.78 -34.81
N GLU A 325 -4.16 -14.85 -35.09
CA GLU A 325 -3.17 -14.05 -34.34
C GLU A 325 -3.38 -12.54 -34.51
N GLY A 326 -3.78 -12.11 -35.72
CA GLY A 326 -4.06 -10.71 -36.01
C GLY A 326 -5.28 -10.21 -35.23
N LEU A 327 -6.39 -10.95 -35.32
CA LEU A 327 -7.62 -10.59 -34.62
C LEU A 327 -7.43 -10.64 -33.10
N GLN A 328 -6.74 -11.66 -32.57
CA GLN A 328 -6.46 -11.79 -31.14
C GLN A 328 -5.69 -10.58 -30.59
N ARG A 329 -4.67 -10.10 -31.31
CA ARG A 329 -3.91 -8.91 -30.89
C ARG A 329 -4.80 -7.65 -30.88
N GLN A 330 -5.67 -7.50 -31.86
CA GLN A 330 -6.62 -6.38 -31.91
C GLN A 330 -7.67 -6.48 -30.78
N THR A 331 -8.19 -7.67 -30.49
CA THR A 331 -9.10 -7.94 -29.36
C THR A 331 -8.48 -7.49 -28.04
N ILE A 332 -7.26 -7.94 -27.75
CA ILE A 332 -6.55 -7.61 -26.50
C ILE A 332 -6.30 -6.10 -26.40
N SER A 333 -5.85 -5.47 -27.49
CA SER A 333 -5.62 -4.03 -27.55
C SER A 333 -6.90 -3.23 -27.28
N THR A 334 -8.02 -3.69 -27.84
CA THR A 334 -9.33 -3.05 -27.70
C THR A 334 -9.87 -3.20 -26.28
N GLU A 335 -9.81 -4.40 -25.69
CA GLU A 335 -10.28 -4.64 -24.32
C GLU A 335 -9.61 -3.69 -23.34
N ARG A 336 -8.27 -3.58 -23.43
CA ARG A 336 -7.50 -2.64 -22.61
C ARG A 336 -7.98 -1.19 -22.80
N ARG A 337 -8.21 -0.78 -24.05
CA ARG A 337 -8.65 0.57 -24.37
C ARG A 337 -10.05 0.88 -23.80
N LEU A 338 -10.97 -0.08 -23.83
CA LEU A 338 -12.31 0.08 -23.25
C LEU A 338 -12.25 0.20 -21.73
N ILE A 339 -11.37 -0.57 -21.07
CA ILE A 339 -11.12 -0.45 -19.63
C ILE A 339 -10.56 0.94 -19.29
N GLU A 340 -9.60 1.45 -20.07
CA GLU A 340 -9.03 2.79 -19.88
C GLU A 340 -10.10 3.89 -20.04
N ILE A 341 -11.01 3.76 -21.01
CA ILE A 341 -12.14 4.68 -21.20
C ILE A 341 -13.08 4.63 -19.99
N GLN A 342 -13.42 3.44 -19.50
CA GLN A 342 -14.31 3.28 -18.34
C GLN A 342 -13.66 3.72 -17.01
N ALA A 343 -12.34 3.61 -16.88
CA ALA A 343 -11.61 4.06 -15.69
C ALA A 343 -11.51 5.59 -15.60
N ARG A 344 -11.48 6.29 -16.74
CA ARG A 344 -11.43 7.76 -16.79
C ARG A 344 -12.77 8.40 -16.41
N ASP A 345 -13.86 7.87 -16.95
CA ASP A 345 -15.22 8.29 -16.63
C ASP A 345 -16.14 7.07 -16.66
N PRO A 346 -16.56 6.54 -15.50
CA PRO A 346 -17.39 5.33 -15.44
C PRO A 346 -18.76 5.49 -16.11
N GLU A 347 -19.38 6.67 -16.04
CA GLU A 347 -20.73 6.89 -16.56
C GLU A 347 -20.69 7.13 -18.07
N GLN A 348 -19.78 7.97 -18.55
CA GLN A 348 -19.59 8.22 -19.98
C GLN A 348 -18.96 7.01 -20.67
N GLY A 349 -18.01 6.34 -20.02
CA GLY A 349 -17.34 5.16 -20.54
C GLY A 349 -18.29 3.99 -20.77
N ALA A 350 -19.24 3.75 -19.86
CA ALA A 350 -20.28 2.73 -20.07
C ALA A 350 -21.15 3.04 -21.31
N LYS A 351 -21.48 4.32 -21.55
CA LYS A 351 -22.24 4.75 -22.74
C LYS A 351 -21.44 4.53 -24.03
N ILE A 352 -20.13 4.83 -24.00
CA ILE A 352 -19.22 4.63 -25.14
C ILE A 352 -19.12 3.13 -25.48
N VAL A 353 -18.85 2.27 -24.49
CA VAL A 353 -18.74 0.83 -24.69
C VAL A 353 -20.03 0.25 -25.27
N ALA A 354 -21.19 0.61 -24.72
CA ALA A 354 -22.48 0.13 -25.20
C ALA A 354 -22.76 0.54 -26.65
N GLN A 355 -22.41 1.77 -27.04
CA GLN A 355 -22.57 2.26 -28.41
C GLN A 355 -21.64 1.54 -29.39
N LEU A 356 -20.38 1.32 -29.01
CA LEU A 356 -19.41 0.58 -29.83
C LEU A 356 -19.85 -0.87 -30.02
N GLU A 357 -20.26 -1.53 -28.93
CA GLU A 357 -20.82 -2.89 -28.97
C GLU A 357 -22.02 -2.96 -29.91
N SER A 358 -23.01 -2.06 -29.76
CA SER A 358 -24.21 -2.04 -30.60
C SER A 358 -23.87 -1.86 -32.08
N THR A 359 -22.95 -0.94 -32.39
CA THR A 359 -22.55 -0.62 -33.77
C THR A 359 -21.82 -1.79 -34.42
N VAL A 360 -20.85 -2.38 -33.72
CA VAL A 360 -20.06 -3.51 -34.25
C VAL A 360 -20.92 -4.78 -34.35
N LEU A 361 -21.77 -5.05 -33.35
CA LEU A 361 -22.69 -6.18 -33.38
C LEU A 361 -23.66 -6.10 -34.56
N ARG A 362 -24.17 -4.91 -34.86
CA ARG A 362 -25.03 -4.68 -36.04
C ARG A 362 -24.29 -5.04 -37.33
N VAL A 363 -23.06 -4.56 -37.52
CA VAL A 363 -22.24 -4.86 -38.71
C VAL A 363 -21.97 -6.36 -38.84
N CYS A 364 -21.61 -7.02 -37.74
CA CYS A 364 -21.39 -8.46 -37.72
C CYS A 364 -22.66 -9.25 -38.06
N ASN A 365 -23.82 -8.86 -37.54
CA ASN A 365 -25.09 -9.51 -37.85
C ASN A 365 -25.50 -9.30 -39.30
N ASP A 366 -25.34 -8.09 -39.84
CA ASP A 366 -25.64 -7.78 -41.24
C ASP A 366 -24.75 -8.61 -42.18
N ALA A 367 -23.45 -8.74 -41.86
CA ALA A 367 -22.52 -9.59 -42.61
C ALA A 367 -22.87 -11.08 -42.48
N HIS A 368 -23.23 -11.55 -41.28
CA HIS A 368 -23.66 -12.92 -41.06
C HIS A 368 -24.90 -13.26 -41.89
N LEU A 369 -25.92 -12.39 -41.90
CA LEU A 369 -27.14 -12.58 -42.69
C LEU A 369 -26.87 -12.61 -44.20
N LYS A 370 -25.97 -11.74 -44.70
CA LYS A 370 -25.60 -11.71 -46.12
C LYS A 370 -24.97 -13.01 -46.61
N HIS A 371 -24.19 -13.66 -45.75
CA HIS A 371 -23.40 -14.84 -46.14
C HIS A 371 -23.95 -16.18 -45.65
N THR A 372 -25.02 -16.16 -44.86
CA THR A 372 -25.74 -17.38 -44.47
C THR A 372 -26.55 -17.91 -45.67
N ASN A 373 -25.86 -18.61 -46.57
CA ASN A 373 -26.45 -19.41 -47.65
C ASN A 373 -25.89 -20.84 -47.59
N ASP A 374 -26.72 -21.83 -47.95
CA ASP A 374 -26.75 -23.09 -47.18
C ASP A 374 -25.60 -24.10 -47.40
N GLN A 375 -24.56 -23.83 -48.22
CA GLN A 375 -23.58 -24.87 -48.58
C GLN A 375 -22.10 -24.45 -48.71
N GLN A 376 -21.66 -23.28 -48.24
CA GLN A 376 -20.22 -22.93 -48.25
C GLN A 376 -19.71 -22.37 -46.92
N GLU A 377 -18.41 -22.58 -46.66
CA GLU A 377 -17.67 -21.88 -45.62
C GLU A 377 -17.69 -20.39 -45.91
N PHE A 378 -18.30 -19.61 -45.01
CA PHE A 378 -18.52 -18.19 -45.21
C PHE A 378 -17.70 -17.27 -44.29
N GLY A 379 -16.73 -17.82 -43.54
CA GLY A 379 -15.93 -17.04 -42.59
C GLY A 379 -15.09 -15.96 -43.26
N ILE A 380 -14.35 -16.30 -44.32
CA ILE A 380 -13.51 -15.34 -45.08
C ILE A 380 -14.35 -14.21 -45.71
N PRO A 381 -15.42 -14.48 -46.48
CA PRO A 381 -16.22 -13.40 -47.05
C PRO A 381 -16.92 -12.55 -45.98
N MET A 382 -17.36 -13.15 -44.87
CA MET A 382 -17.92 -12.40 -43.73
C MET A 382 -16.87 -11.49 -43.08
N LEU A 383 -15.66 -11.99 -42.80
CA LEU A 383 -14.58 -11.18 -42.20
C LEU A 383 -14.19 -10.01 -43.11
N ARG A 384 -14.12 -10.24 -44.42
CA ARG A 384 -13.82 -9.17 -45.39
C ARG A 384 -14.89 -8.07 -45.39
N ASP A 385 -16.16 -8.46 -45.32
CA ASP A 385 -17.27 -7.50 -45.31
C ASP A 385 -17.32 -6.72 -43.99
N VAL A 386 -17.10 -7.40 -42.85
CA VAL A 386 -17.01 -6.75 -41.54
C VAL A 386 -15.86 -5.74 -41.51
N THR A 387 -14.66 -6.14 -41.95
CA THR A 387 -13.50 -5.24 -41.97
C THR A 387 -13.68 -4.06 -42.92
N THR A 388 -14.30 -4.26 -44.08
CA THR A 388 -14.60 -3.18 -45.03
C THR A 388 -15.60 -2.18 -44.45
N GLU A 389 -16.69 -2.66 -43.85
CA GLU A 389 -17.73 -1.80 -43.28
C GLU A 389 -17.24 -1.07 -42.03
N LEU A 390 -16.49 -1.73 -41.14
CA LEU A 390 -15.91 -1.08 -39.95
C LEU A 390 -14.89 0.00 -40.33
N LYS A 391 -14.12 -0.22 -41.40
CA LYS A 391 -13.22 0.81 -41.94
C LYS A 391 -14.01 2.00 -42.47
N ALA A 392 -15.09 1.76 -43.23
CA ALA A 392 -15.96 2.82 -43.73
C ALA A 392 -16.63 3.60 -42.58
N ILE A 393 -17.08 2.94 -41.51
CA ILE A 393 -17.66 3.60 -40.32
C ILE A 393 -16.62 4.48 -39.63
N ALA A 394 -15.39 3.98 -39.42
CA ALA A 394 -14.32 4.75 -38.81
C ALA A 394 -13.96 6.02 -39.62
N GLU A 395 -14.07 5.97 -40.95
CA GLU A 395 -13.73 7.09 -41.84
C GLU A 395 -14.89 8.06 -42.07
N THR A 396 -16.12 7.57 -42.22
CA THR A 396 -17.28 8.37 -42.66
C THR A 396 -18.27 8.72 -41.54
N LYS A 397 -18.29 7.94 -40.46
CA LYS A 397 -19.21 8.08 -39.31
C LYS A 397 -18.44 8.01 -38.00
N SER A 398 -17.29 8.67 -37.95
CA SER A 398 -16.38 8.60 -36.80
C SER A 398 -17.04 9.06 -35.50
N ASP A 399 -17.95 10.04 -35.54
CA ASP A 399 -18.66 10.51 -34.34
C ASP A 399 -19.63 9.44 -33.77
N ASP A 400 -20.20 8.55 -34.58
CA ASP A 400 -21.09 7.46 -34.13
C ASP A 400 -20.35 6.37 -33.31
N VAL A 401 -19.02 6.33 -33.45
CA VAL A 401 -18.11 5.43 -32.76
C VAL A 401 -17.12 6.19 -31.87
N TYR A 402 -17.47 7.41 -31.44
CA TYR A 402 -16.64 8.23 -30.54
C TYR A 402 -15.19 8.43 -31.03
N ARG A 403 -15.00 8.43 -32.36
CA ARG A 403 -13.71 8.57 -33.06
C ARG A 403 -12.71 7.47 -32.72
N GLU A 404 -13.21 6.30 -32.34
CA GLU A 404 -12.39 5.13 -32.11
C GLU A 404 -11.76 4.64 -33.42
N PRO A 405 -10.49 4.21 -33.39
CA PRO A 405 -9.79 3.77 -34.59
C PRO A 405 -10.37 2.46 -35.12
N TYR A 406 -10.23 2.24 -36.42
CA TYR A 406 -10.63 1.00 -37.10
C TYR A 406 -10.16 -0.27 -36.37
N ASP A 407 -8.91 -0.30 -35.91
CA ASP A 407 -8.36 -1.45 -35.18
C ASP A 407 -9.12 -1.77 -33.89
N ALA A 408 -9.64 -0.74 -33.20
CA ALA A 408 -10.45 -0.92 -32.00
C ALA A 408 -11.83 -1.51 -32.34
N LEU A 409 -12.42 -1.11 -33.47
CA LEU A 409 -13.68 -1.68 -33.94
C LEU A 409 -13.54 -3.15 -34.34
N VAL A 410 -12.43 -3.51 -35.00
CA VAL A 410 -12.16 -4.91 -35.36
C VAL A 410 -11.90 -5.76 -34.11
N GLY A 411 -11.15 -5.24 -33.14
CA GLY A 411 -10.94 -5.96 -31.88
C GLY A 411 -12.23 -6.11 -31.06
N MET A 412 -13.16 -5.16 -31.13
CA MET A 412 -14.50 -5.30 -30.55
C MET A 412 -15.27 -6.46 -31.20
N ALA A 413 -15.13 -6.69 -32.51
CA ALA A 413 -15.74 -7.86 -33.16
C ALA A 413 -15.16 -9.19 -32.63
N GLY A 414 -13.87 -9.18 -32.27
CA GLY A 414 -13.22 -10.28 -31.57
C GLY A 414 -13.78 -10.53 -30.16
N LEU A 415 -13.99 -9.47 -29.37
CA LEU A 415 -14.62 -9.56 -28.04
C LEU A 415 -16.04 -10.15 -28.13
N LEU A 416 -16.83 -9.69 -29.09
CA LEU A 416 -18.18 -10.22 -29.31
C LEU A 416 -18.19 -11.69 -29.76
N ALA A 417 -17.13 -12.14 -30.44
CA ALA A 417 -16.97 -13.54 -30.79
C ALA A 417 -16.56 -14.40 -29.57
N GLU A 418 -15.76 -13.87 -28.65
CA GLU A 418 -15.47 -14.52 -27.35
C GLU A 418 -16.72 -14.63 -26.48
N ASP A 419 -17.52 -13.57 -26.40
CA ASP A 419 -18.81 -13.49 -25.69
C ASP A 419 -19.93 -14.35 -26.33
N CYS A 420 -19.65 -15.05 -27.42
CA CYS A 420 -20.63 -15.84 -28.17
C CYS A 420 -21.81 -15.07 -28.75
N LYS A 421 -21.71 -13.75 -28.84
CA LYS A 421 -22.66 -12.88 -29.55
C LYS A 421 -22.47 -12.94 -31.07
N VAL A 422 -21.23 -13.13 -31.54
CA VAL A 422 -20.88 -13.22 -32.97
C VAL A 422 -20.32 -14.60 -33.32
N TRP A 423 -20.65 -15.07 -34.53
CA TRP A 423 -20.15 -16.31 -35.12
C TRP A 423 -19.72 -16.07 -36.56
N TRP A 424 -18.52 -16.53 -36.90
CA TRP A 424 -17.95 -16.44 -38.26
C TRP A 424 -18.34 -17.63 -39.16
N SER A 425 -19.11 -18.57 -38.63
CA SER A 425 -19.60 -19.77 -39.31
C SER A 425 -20.98 -20.17 -38.80
N LYS A 426 -21.55 -21.26 -39.33
CA LYS A 426 -22.73 -21.89 -38.70
C LYS A 426 -22.37 -22.28 -37.28
N LYS A 427 -23.29 -22.07 -36.33
CA LYS A 427 -23.08 -22.41 -34.92
C LYS A 427 -22.75 -23.90 -34.79
N PHE A 428 -21.70 -24.22 -34.04
CA PHE A 428 -21.28 -25.58 -33.73
C PHE A 428 -20.98 -25.72 -32.24
N GLU A 429 -20.92 -26.95 -31.74
CA GLU A 429 -20.63 -27.21 -30.32
C GLU A 429 -19.16 -26.90 -30.02
N LEU A 430 -18.94 -25.99 -29.08
CA LEU A 430 -17.59 -25.66 -28.60
C LEU A 430 -17.11 -26.74 -27.64
N GLU A 431 -15.87 -27.18 -27.79
CA GLU A 431 -15.25 -28.09 -26.82
C GLU A 431 -15.09 -27.35 -25.50
N ARG A 432 -15.97 -27.64 -24.52
CA ARG A 432 -15.80 -27.21 -23.14
C ARG A 432 -14.75 -28.10 -22.50
N ASN A 433 -13.54 -27.57 -22.28
CA ASN A 433 -12.63 -28.22 -21.35
C ASN A 433 -13.16 -28.04 -19.91
N PRO A 434 -13.05 -29.08 -19.06
CA PRO A 434 -13.47 -29.05 -17.66
C PRO A 434 -12.71 -28.04 -16.80
#